data_AF-A0A8D2HZE8-F1
#
_entry.id   AF-A0A8D2HZE8-F1
#
_cell.length_a   1.000
_cell.length_b   1.000
_cell.length_c   1.000
_cell.angle_alpha   90.00
_cell.angle_beta   90.00
_cell.angle_gamma   90.00
#
_symmetry.space_group_name_H-M   'P 1'
#
loop_
_entity.id
_entity.type
_entity.pdbx_description
1 polymer ?
#
loop_
_entity_poly.entity_id
_entity_poly.type
_entity_poly.pdbx_seq_one_letter_code
_entity_poly.pdbx_strand_id
1 'polypeptide(L)'
;MVFLTTRLWLRNRVTDRYFRVQEVLKHARHFRGRKNRCYRLAVRAVTRAFVKCTRARRLKKRILRTGALCRSKLENHRARRAKMGLKTALRHLRTPLRRDTPHNTHLV
;
A
#
# COMPACT_ATOMS: atom_id res chain seq x y z
N MET A 1 26.55 -28.08 31.23
CA MET A 1 27.39 -28.43 30.06
C MET A 1 28.80 -27.94 30.32
N VAL A 2 29.69 -28.80 30.84
CA VAL A 2 31.01 -28.44 31.38
C VAL A 2 32.07 -28.62 30.29
N PHE A 3 32.79 -27.54 29.93
CA PHE A 3 33.89 -27.57 28.96
C PHE A 3 35.17 -28.05 29.65
N LEU A 4 35.38 -29.37 29.69
CA LEU A 4 36.52 -29.98 30.40
C LEU A 4 37.87 -29.87 29.66
N THR A 5 37.88 -29.40 28.41
CA THR A 5 39.13 -29.22 27.65
C THR A 5 39.16 -27.89 26.89
N THR A 6 40.34 -27.27 26.87
CA THR A 6 40.62 -26.01 26.14
C THR A 6 40.29 -26.10 24.65
N ARG A 7 40.43 -27.28 24.04
CA ARG A 7 40.05 -27.56 22.64
C ARG A 7 38.54 -27.47 22.39
N LEU A 8 37.72 -28.01 23.30
CA LEU A 8 36.26 -27.90 23.20
C LEU A 8 35.78 -26.47 23.39
N TRP A 9 36.43 -25.71 24.27
CA TRP A 9 36.16 -24.30 24.48
C TRP A 9 36.48 -23.45 23.23
N LEU A 10 37.61 -23.74 22.56
CA LEU A 10 37.99 -23.10 21.30
C LEU A 10 37.01 -23.41 20.16
N ARG A 11 36.59 -24.68 20.00
CA ARG A 11 35.57 -25.06 19.00
C ARG A 11 34.24 -24.36 19.24
N ASN A 12 33.80 -24.24 20.49
CA ASN A 12 32.51 -23.65 20.82
C ASN A 12 32.44 -22.14 20.53
N ARG A 13 33.58 -21.42 20.63
CA ARG A 13 33.67 -20.00 20.21
C ARG A 13 33.52 -19.80 18.71
N VAL A 14 34.00 -20.75 17.89
CA VAL A 14 33.93 -20.65 16.43
C VAL A 14 32.53 -20.99 15.92
N THR A 15 31.91 -22.03 16.49
CA THR A 15 30.54 -22.42 16.14
C THR A 15 29.51 -21.35 16.52
N ASP A 16 29.62 -20.74 17.71
CA ASP A 16 28.73 -19.64 18.13
C ASP A 16 28.74 -18.47 17.14
N ARG A 17 29.92 -18.05 16.68
CA ARG A 17 30.05 -16.99 15.65
C ARG A 17 29.37 -17.39 14.34
N TYR A 18 29.53 -18.64 13.91
CA TYR A 18 28.92 -19.14 12.67
C TYR A 18 27.38 -19.10 12.75
N PHE A 19 26.81 -19.62 13.84
CA PHE A 19 25.35 -19.63 14.02
C PHE A 19 24.76 -18.21 14.05
N ARG A 20 25.39 -17.27 14.76
CA ARG A 20 24.96 -15.86 14.77
C ARG A 20 24.97 -15.22 13.38
N VAL A 21 25.99 -15.52 12.57
CA VAL A 21 26.06 -15.03 11.19
C VAL A 21 24.95 -15.64 10.33
N GLN A 22 24.71 -16.95 10.47
CA GLN A 22 23.65 -17.65 9.74
C GLN A 22 22.25 -17.15 10.10
N GLU A 23 21.98 -16.82 11.36
CA GLU A 23 20.72 -16.22 11.78
C GLU A 23 20.44 -14.90 11.05
N VAL A 24 21.42 -14.01 10.97
CA VAL A 24 21.27 -12.75 10.23
C VAL A 24 21.10 -13.01 8.74
N LEU A 25 21.87 -13.93 8.16
CA LEU A 25 21.78 -14.27 6.75
C LEU A 25 20.45 -14.92 6.38
N LYS A 26 19.83 -15.71 7.28
CA LYS A 26 18.48 -16.28 7.12
C LYS A 26 17.44 -15.17 6.87
N HIS A 27 17.48 -14.10 7.65
CA HIS A 27 16.63 -12.93 7.45
C HIS A 27 16.98 -12.16 6.17
N ALA A 28 18.22 -12.24 5.71
CA ALA A 28 18.71 -11.49 4.57
C ALA A 28 18.58 -12.21 3.20
N ARG A 29 18.14 -13.48 3.17
CA ARG A 29 18.11 -14.31 1.95
C ARG A 29 17.37 -13.66 0.77
N HIS A 30 16.32 -12.91 1.04
CA HIS A 30 15.47 -12.28 0.02
C HIS A 30 16.02 -10.93 -0.48
N PHE A 31 17.08 -10.38 0.11
CA PHE A 31 17.68 -9.13 -0.40
C PHE A 31 18.42 -9.37 -1.72
N ARG A 32 18.35 -8.38 -2.62
CA ARG A 32 19.10 -8.37 -3.87
C ARG A 32 20.59 -8.05 -3.67
N GLY A 33 21.44 -8.66 -4.51
CA GLY A 33 22.88 -8.41 -4.58
C GLY A 33 23.65 -8.89 -3.36
N ARG A 34 24.80 -8.27 -3.06
CA ARG A 34 25.73 -8.71 -1.99
C ARG A 34 25.16 -8.71 -0.56
N LYS A 35 23.98 -8.12 -0.36
CA LYS A 35 23.32 -8.01 0.96
C LYS A 35 22.79 -9.34 1.50
N ASN A 36 22.66 -10.37 0.66
CA ASN A 36 22.22 -11.71 1.06
C ASN A 36 23.38 -12.68 1.39
N ARG A 37 24.64 -12.31 1.10
CA ARG A 37 25.83 -13.15 1.30
C ARG A 37 26.83 -12.52 2.28
N CYS A 38 27.04 -11.20 2.21
CA CYS A 38 28.05 -10.51 3.02
C CYS A 38 27.47 -10.05 4.36
N TYR A 39 27.91 -10.63 5.48
CA TYR A 39 27.40 -10.35 6.83
C TYR A 39 27.33 -8.86 7.17
N ARG A 40 28.42 -8.08 6.95
CA ARG A 40 28.45 -6.63 7.26
C ARG A 40 27.37 -5.84 6.52
N LEU A 41 27.05 -6.22 5.28
CA LEU A 41 26.00 -5.59 4.49
C LEU A 41 24.61 -6.10 4.89
N ALA A 42 24.49 -7.40 5.20
CA ALA A 42 23.26 -8.03 5.66
C ALA A 42 22.76 -7.38 6.95
N VAL A 43 23.62 -7.21 7.97
CA VAL A 43 23.27 -6.54 9.22
C VAL A 43 22.70 -5.15 8.96
N ARG A 44 23.41 -4.30 8.19
CA ARG A 44 22.96 -2.95 7.87
C ARG A 44 21.61 -2.93 7.15
N ALA A 45 21.38 -3.87 6.23
CA ALA A 45 20.13 -3.97 5.48
C ALA A 45 18.97 -4.44 6.34
N VAL A 46 19.18 -5.50 7.13
CA VAL A 46 18.18 -6.09 8.04
C VAL A 46 17.76 -5.10 9.12
N THR A 47 18.71 -4.40 9.77
CA THR A 47 18.38 -3.38 10.77
C THR A 47 17.53 -2.26 10.17
N ARG A 48 17.89 -1.77 8.97
CA ARG A 48 17.08 -0.75 8.26
C ARG A 48 15.69 -1.29 7.92
N ALA A 49 15.57 -2.55 7.51
CA ALA A 49 14.30 -3.18 7.21
C ALA A 49 13.41 -3.26 8.45
N PHE A 50 13.93 -3.66 9.61
CA PHE A 50 13.15 -3.72 10.85
C PHE A 50 12.65 -2.33 11.30
N VAL A 51 13.49 -1.30 11.20
CA VAL A 51 13.06 0.10 11.49
C VAL A 51 11.99 0.57 10.50
N LYS A 52 12.11 0.22 9.21
CA LYS A 52 11.06 0.54 8.23
C LYS A 52 9.77 -0.23 8.53
N CYS A 53 9.85 -1.50 8.91
CA CYS A 53 8.69 -2.32 9.26
C CYS A 53 7.93 -1.75 10.48
N THR A 54 8.62 -1.27 11.51
CA THR A 54 7.94 -0.64 12.67
C THR A 54 7.23 0.65 12.27
N ARG A 55 7.87 1.51 11.47
CA ARG A 55 7.25 2.73 10.93
C ARG A 55 6.07 2.42 10.00
N ALA A 56 6.21 1.43 9.12
CA ALA A 56 5.17 1.00 8.19
C ALA A 56 3.94 0.44 8.91
N ARG A 57 4.11 -0.32 10.01
CA ARG A 57 2.99 -0.79 10.84
C ARG A 57 2.16 0.36 11.42
N ARG A 58 2.82 1.44 11.88
CA ARG A 58 2.13 2.66 12.35
C ARG A 58 1.45 3.39 11.19
N LEU A 59 2.12 3.49 10.04
CA LEU A 59 1.58 4.16 8.85
C LEU A 59 0.39 3.41 8.22
N LYS A 60 0.39 2.07 8.21
CA LYS A 60 -0.69 1.22 7.66
C LYS A 60 -2.05 1.60 8.24
N LYS A 61 -2.13 1.81 9.56
CA LYS A 61 -3.37 2.21 10.24
C LYS A 61 -3.89 3.56 9.72
N ARG A 62 -3.01 4.52 9.47
CA ARG A 62 -3.37 5.84 8.92
C ARG A 62 -3.79 5.75 7.46
N ILE A 63 -3.02 5.06 6.63
CA ILE A 63 -3.34 4.85 5.20
C ILE A 63 -4.70 4.17 5.04
N LEU A 64 -5.01 3.15 5.84
CA LEU A 64 -6.31 2.48 5.78
C LEU A 64 -7.46 3.42 6.15
N ARG A 65 -7.31 4.23 7.20
CA ARG A 65 -8.32 5.23 7.61
C ARG A 65 -8.54 6.27 6.52
N THR A 66 -7.48 6.86 5.99
CA THR A 66 -7.56 7.84 4.90
C THR A 66 -8.15 7.22 3.63
N GLY A 67 -7.74 5.99 3.29
CA GLY A 67 -8.26 5.27 2.14
C GLY A 67 -9.76 4.97 2.24
N ALA A 68 -10.24 4.56 3.41
CA ALA A 68 -11.67 4.35 3.66
C ALA A 68 -12.46 5.66 3.54
N LEU A 69 -11.93 6.76 4.11
CA LEU A 69 -12.54 8.09 3.98
C LEU A 69 -12.57 8.57 2.53
N CYS A 70 -11.51 8.35 1.76
CA CYS A 70 -11.47 8.69 0.34
C CYS A 70 -12.51 7.89 -0.45
N ARG A 71 -12.68 6.59 -0.16
CA ARG A 71 -13.72 5.77 -0.80
C ARG A 71 -15.13 6.30 -0.49
N SER A 72 -15.46 6.56 0.77
CA SER A 72 -16.78 7.09 1.13
C SER A 72 -17.04 8.48 0.54
N LYS A 73 -16.04 9.36 0.49
CA LYS A 73 -16.14 10.65 -0.20
C LYS A 73 -16.41 10.49 -1.69
N LEU A 74 -15.75 9.54 -2.35
CA LEU A 74 -15.96 9.25 -3.76
C LEU A 74 -17.38 8.73 -4.03
N GLU A 75 -17.90 7.83 -3.21
CA GLU A 75 -19.27 7.34 -3.31
C GLU A 75 -20.29 8.47 -3.13
N ASN A 76 -20.09 9.34 -2.14
CA ASN A 76 -20.92 10.52 -1.94
C ASN A 76 -20.88 11.48 -3.14
N HIS A 77 -19.69 11.72 -3.71
CA HIS A 77 -19.54 12.55 -4.91
C HIS A 77 -20.24 11.93 -6.12
N ARG A 78 -20.14 10.61 -6.31
CA ARG A 78 -20.86 9.86 -7.36
C ARG A 78 -22.38 9.97 -7.19
N ALA A 79 -22.89 9.77 -5.97
CA ALA A 79 -24.31 9.90 -5.67
C ALA A 79 -24.83 11.33 -5.91
N ARG A 80 -24.05 12.37 -5.54
CA ARG A 80 -24.38 13.77 -5.85
C ARG A 80 -24.42 14.03 -7.35
N ARG A 81 -23.44 13.52 -8.10
CA ARG A 81 -23.38 13.67 -9.56
C ARG A 81 -24.56 12.98 -10.25
N ALA A 82 -24.94 11.78 -9.81
CA ALA A 82 -26.11 11.07 -10.31
C ALA A 82 -27.42 11.83 -10.04
N LYS A 83 -27.61 12.35 -8.82
CA LYS A 83 -28.77 13.19 -8.47
C LYS A 83 -28.84 14.47 -9.31
N MET A 84 -27.70 15.10 -9.58
CA MET A 84 -27.64 16.28 -10.46
C MET A 84 -28.00 15.93 -11.90
N GLY A 85 -27.49 14.81 -12.44
CA GLY A 85 -27.86 14.31 -13.76
C GLY A 85 -29.36 14.04 -13.88
N LEU A 86 -29.96 13.38 -12.89
CA LEU A 86 -31.41 13.13 -12.84
C LEU A 86 -32.22 14.43 -12.81
N LYS A 87 -31.82 15.41 -11.98
CA LYS A 87 -32.46 16.74 -11.93
C LYS A 87 -32.37 17.48 -13.28
N THR A 88 -31.25 17.35 -13.98
CA THR A 88 -31.08 17.96 -15.31
C THR A 88 -31.95 17.26 -16.36
N ALA A 89 -31.98 15.92 -16.37
CA ALA A 89 -32.85 15.15 -17.27
C ALA A 89 -34.34 15.46 -17.03
N LEU A 90 -34.77 15.53 -15.76
CA LEU A 90 -36.12 15.94 -15.40
C LEU A 90 -36.44 17.38 -15.84
N ARG A 91 -35.48 18.31 -15.81
CA ARG A 91 -35.68 19.66 -16.35
C ARG A 91 -35.90 19.65 -17.86
N HIS A 92 -35.16 18.85 -18.62
CA HIS A 92 -35.36 18.71 -20.07
C HIS A 92 -36.71 18.08 -20.44
N LEU A 93 -37.22 17.16 -19.62
CA LEU A 93 -38.57 16.60 -19.81
C LEU A 93 -39.69 17.59 -19.45
N ARG A 94 -39.39 18.58 -18.60
CA ARG A 94 -40.37 19.56 -18.09
C ARG A 94 -40.33 20.90 -18.83
N THR A 95 -39.28 21.18 -19.58
CA THR A 95 -39.30 22.27 -20.57
C THR A 95 -40.34 21.91 -21.62
N PRO A 96 -41.42 22.69 -21.78
CA PRO A 96 -42.38 22.43 -22.84
C PRO A 96 -41.59 22.47 -24.15
N LEU A 97 -41.75 21.43 -24.97
CA LEU A 97 -41.44 21.49 -26.39
C LEU A 97 -42.00 22.83 -26.87
N ARG A 98 -41.11 23.78 -27.14
CA ARG A 98 -41.45 25.04 -27.79
C ARG A 98 -42.09 24.56 -29.09
N ARG A 99 -43.41 24.63 -29.16
CA ARG A 99 -44.16 24.36 -30.39
C ARG A 99 -43.66 25.40 -31.36
N ASP A 100 -42.72 25.02 -32.23
CA ASP A 100 -42.44 25.76 -33.43
C ASP A 100 -43.73 25.70 -34.24
N THR A 101 -44.56 26.74 -34.10
CA THR A 101 -45.73 26.95 -34.93
C THR A 101 -45.23 27.23 -36.36
N PRO A 102 -45.52 26.39 -37.35
CA PRO A 102 -45.35 26.81 -38.73
C PRO A 102 -46.46 27.82 -39.01
N HIS A 103 -46.12 29.10 -39.06
CA HIS A 103 -46.95 30.09 -39.72
C HIS A 103 -46.97 29.73 -41.20
N ASN A 104 -47.99 28.97 -41.59
CA ASN A 104 -48.27 28.64 -42.98
C ASN A 104 -48.82 29.91 -43.64
N THR A 105 -47.92 30.68 -44.23
CA THR A 105 -48.23 31.63 -45.27
C THR A 105 -48.51 30.87 -46.57
N HIS A 106 -49.59 31.28 -47.26
CA HIS A 106 -50.02 30.87 -48.61
C HIS A 106 -50.79 29.55 -48.74
N LEU A 107 -52.11 29.65 -48.95
CA LEU A 107 -52.80 29.24 -50.19
C LEU A 107 -54.33 29.33 -50.03
N VAL A 108 -54.95 29.96 -51.04
CA VAL A 108 -56.39 30.19 -51.34
C VAL A 108 -57.03 31.41 -50.67
#